data_AF-A0AAD8BPJ0-F1
#
_entry.id   AF-A0AAD8BPJ0-F1
#
_cell.length_a   1.000
_cell.length_b   1.000
_cell.length_c   1.000
_cell.angle_alpha   90.00
_cell.angle_beta   90.00
_cell.angle_gamma   90.00
#
_symmetry.space_group_name_H-M   'P 1'
#
loop_
_entity.id
_entity.type
_entity.pdbx_description
1 polymer ?
#
loop_
_entity_poly.entity_id
_entity_poly.type
_entity_poly.pdbx_seq_one_letter_code
_entity_poly.pdbx_strand_id
1 'polypeptide(L)'
;MADVLLILFTLVTCMTISKAADKHGYCLPPYSAINLCDRTWTLIFENDETGAPLSGTKEDLKQAVLRGAELRVLLKDMMVEPSSMVTHTFSSGVDNINIRGDNICCEILSHVATAGFESVIDAHWRFFLPCTTGSVHVAQYYVESADFLSEETQRARIAWYAKEIQHDLYNNRPLFAHFLDGGSTVGNKEDLIDAAREGKEIRALMTDRGYAFPFQVVAWSDADGRVCGQSNKHLSQKYSGSDIVFNTQTPYMWFSSWSTTGRRDSSRWAVGGVTNRGRGSDYVSLKWFADPCWRHVFTHDNSGNQLRGSRESLVAAIRDGHRVRVVVDNRAMEASFLRVKNNHVSAYFLDELSTKGGRGFDQFDFTTDTYFKFSTAHTTGTFRQYGHFVRNTSTTVSPSMTKQKISWMIDVKPWETILKVNEKGVVIWGQKINVKNAVLKSASIRMSIEFDSTSGTLYLGADNTKVGSAVTDEESVSQSVRVMGDRPIGSYEFELSPVPFWVFLVVPTTGNVHLSGWQMGRHHRFFHRSVPASVVWFANL
;
A
#
# COMPACT_ATOMS: atom_id res chain seq x y z
N MET A 1 21.65 -31.96 -55.14
CA MET A 1 22.40 -31.10 -54.21
C MET A 1 21.80 -29.72 -54.31
N ALA A 2 21.09 -29.14 -53.36
CA ALA A 2 20.43 -29.56 -52.12
C ALA A 2 19.18 -28.66 -51.96
N ASP A 3 18.42 -28.85 -50.89
CA ASP A 3 17.29 -28.04 -50.40
C ASP A 3 15.87 -28.50 -50.80
N VAL A 4 15.31 -29.36 -49.95
CA VAL A 4 13.87 -29.63 -49.82
C VAL A 4 13.39 -29.01 -48.50
N LEU A 5 12.49 -28.04 -48.63
CA LEU A 5 11.79 -27.35 -47.55
C LEU A 5 10.68 -28.28 -47.02
N LEU A 6 10.75 -28.68 -45.75
CA LEU A 6 9.71 -29.46 -45.07
C LEU A 6 8.82 -28.51 -44.27
N ILE A 7 7.59 -28.29 -44.74
CA ILE A 7 6.53 -27.60 -44.00
C ILE A 7 5.80 -28.65 -43.16
N LEU A 8 5.90 -28.56 -41.82
CA LEU A 8 5.10 -29.37 -40.90
C LEU A 8 3.97 -28.50 -40.30
N PHE A 9 2.73 -28.85 -40.63
CA PHE A 9 1.52 -28.36 -39.98
C PHE A 9 1.36 -29.06 -38.63
N THR A 10 1.31 -28.29 -37.53
CA THR A 10 0.96 -28.81 -36.20
C THR A 10 -0.54 -28.61 -35.95
N LEU A 11 -1.30 -29.72 -35.98
CA LEU A 11 -2.64 -29.80 -35.41
C LEU A 11 -2.54 -29.68 -33.88
N VAL A 12 -3.25 -28.73 -33.28
CA VAL A 12 -3.49 -28.69 -31.83
C VAL A 12 -4.85 -29.30 -31.54
N THR A 13 -4.85 -30.54 -31.05
CA THR A 13 -6.04 -31.20 -30.48
C THR A 13 -6.28 -30.72 -29.06
N CYS A 14 -7.46 -30.14 -28.82
CA CYS A 14 -7.95 -29.74 -27.51
C CYS A 14 -8.35 -31.00 -26.70
N MET A 15 -7.61 -31.32 -25.64
CA MET A 15 -8.02 -32.35 -24.67
C MET A 15 -8.93 -31.74 -23.60
N THR A 16 -10.03 -32.44 -23.37
CA THR A 16 -11.16 -32.14 -22.48
C THR A 16 -10.82 -32.26 -21.00
N ILE A 17 -11.11 -31.21 -20.21
CA ILE A 17 -11.42 -31.31 -18.78
C ILE A 17 -12.65 -30.42 -18.45
N SER A 18 -13.78 -31.10 -18.22
CA SER A 18 -14.88 -30.82 -17.28
C SER A 18 -15.36 -29.37 -17.00
N LYS A 19 -16.45 -28.99 -17.69
CA LYS A 19 -17.65 -28.21 -17.26
C LYS A 19 -17.53 -27.18 -16.12
N ALA A 20 -17.39 -25.91 -16.52
CA ALA A 20 -18.25 -24.80 -16.11
C ALA A 20 -18.33 -23.82 -17.29
N ALA A 21 -19.29 -24.02 -18.19
CA ALA A 21 -19.51 -23.15 -19.34
C ALA A 21 -20.57 -22.10 -18.97
N ASP A 22 -20.12 -20.87 -18.77
CA ASP A 22 -21.00 -19.70 -18.74
C ASP A 22 -21.46 -19.36 -20.16
N LYS A 23 -22.67 -18.81 -20.30
CA LYS A 23 -23.42 -18.64 -21.57
C LYS A 23 -22.81 -17.68 -22.62
N HIS A 24 -21.59 -17.19 -22.41
CA HIS A 24 -20.84 -16.41 -23.38
C HIS A 24 -19.45 -17.01 -23.50
N GLY A 25 -19.24 -17.82 -24.55
CA GLY A 25 -18.09 -18.70 -24.77
C GLY A 25 -16.73 -18.00 -24.97
N TYR A 26 -16.25 -17.30 -23.94
CA TYR A 26 -14.85 -16.95 -23.80
C TYR A 26 -14.20 -17.99 -22.89
N CYS A 27 -13.45 -18.92 -23.48
CA CYS A 27 -12.43 -19.63 -22.72
C CYS A 27 -11.39 -18.59 -22.31
N LEU A 28 -11.32 -18.26 -21.02
CA LEU A 28 -10.15 -17.56 -20.48
C LEU A 28 -8.92 -18.35 -20.90
N PRO A 29 -7.89 -17.72 -21.51
CA PRO A 29 -6.66 -18.43 -21.85
C PRO A 29 -6.14 -19.10 -20.57
N PRO A 30 -5.54 -20.30 -20.66
CA PRO A 30 -4.96 -20.93 -19.48
C PRO A 30 -4.01 -19.91 -18.82
N TYR A 31 -4.21 -19.67 -17.53
CA TYR A 31 -3.47 -18.71 -16.70
C TYR A 31 -1.93 -18.92 -16.69
N SER A 32 -1.44 -19.91 -17.44
CA SER A 32 -0.03 -20.25 -17.70
C SER A 32 0.61 -19.50 -18.89
N ALA A 33 -0.12 -18.70 -19.67
CA ALA A 33 0.44 -17.99 -20.84
C ALA A 33 0.98 -16.57 -20.54
N ILE A 34 0.50 -15.93 -19.47
CA ILE A 34 0.90 -14.57 -19.07
C ILE A 34 1.86 -14.66 -17.88
N ASN A 35 2.98 -13.94 -17.94
CA ASN A 35 3.92 -13.85 -16.82
C ASN A 35 3.19 -13.31 -15.57
N LEU A 36 3.48 -13.88 -14.40
CA LEU A 36 2.84 -13.53 -13.13
C LEU A 36 2.85 -12.01 -12.86
N CYS A 37 3.94 -11.33 -13.19
CA CYS A 37 4.08 -9.90 -12.93
C CYS A 37 3.30 -9.02 -13.90
N ASP A 38 2.94 -9.56 -15.06
CA ASP A 38 2.16 -8.89 -16.11
C ASP A 38 0.66 -9.10 -15.95
N ARG A 39 0.23 -9.84 -14.92
CA ARG A 39 -1.20 -10.03 -14.64
C ARG A 39 -1.86 -8.70 -14.29
N THR A 40 -2.99 -8.43 -14.92
CA THR A 40 -3.80 -7.22 -14.70
C THR A 40 -4.70 -7.38 -13.47
N TRP A 41 -5.25 -6.27 -13.00
CA TRP A 41 -6.34 -6.30 -12.02
C TRP A 41 -7.56 -6.97 -12.63
N THR A 42 -8.13 -7.95 -11.93
CA THR A 42 -9.30 -8.72 -12.40
C THR A 42 -10.48 -8.44 -11.51
N LEU A 43 -11.62 -8.06 -12.09
CA LEU A 43 -12.89 -7.97 -11.38
C LEU A 43 -13.31 -9.39 -10.96
N ILE A 44 -13.30 -9.66 -9.65
CA ILE A 44 -13.60 -10.99 -9.10
C ILE A 44 -14.99 -11.07 -8.48
N PHE A 45 -15.49 -9.95 -7.98
CA PHE A 45 -16.82 -9.86 -7.39
C PHE A 45 -17.34 -8.43 -7.53
N GLU A 46 -18.63 -8.28 -7.78
CA GLU A 46 -19.32 -7.01 -7.69
C GLU A 46 -20.66 -7.21 -7.00
N ASN A 47 -20.98 -6.34 -6.05
CA ASN A 47 -22.29 -6.32 -5.39
C ASN A 47 -22.98 -4.97 -5.59
N ASP A 48 -24.30 -5.00 -5.59
CA ASP A 48 -25.13 -3.80 -5.55
C ASP A 48 -25.20 -3.21 -4.13
N GLU A 49 -25.98 -2.14 -4.00
CA GLU A 49 -26.25 -1.45 -2.73
C GLU A 49 -26.99 -2.32 -1.71
N THR A 50 -27.59 -3.45 -2.09
CA THR A 50 -28.24 -4.41 -1.17
C THR A 50 -27.28 -5.53 -0.75
N GLY A 51 -26.11 -5.63 -1.39
CA GLY A 51 -25.16 -6.73 -1.22
C GLY A 51 -25.46 -7.92 -2.12
N ALA A 52 -26.41 -7.79 -3.05
CA ALA A 52 -26.71 -8.82 -4.03
C ALA A 52 -25.61 -8.84 -5.11
N PRO A 53 -25.19 -10.05 -5.57
CA PRO A 53 -24.15 -10.18 -6.58
C PRO A 53 -24.61 -9.61 -7.93
N LEU A 54 -23.80 -8.73 -8.52
CA LEU A 54 -23.93 -8.25 -9.90
C LEU A 54 -22.95 -8.97 -10.85
N SER A 55 -21.79 -9.42 -10.34
CA SER A 55 -20.78 -10.18 -11.08
C SER A 55 -19.95 -11.05 -10.13
N GLY A 56 -19.53 -12.22 -10.58
CA GLY A 56 -18.73 -13.16 -9.78
C GLY A 56 -19.45 -13.66 -8.52
N THR A 57 -18.72 -14.29 -7.61
CA THR A 57 -19.28 -14.80 -6.34
C THR A 57 -18.47 -14.35 -5.12
N LYS A 58 -19.12 -14.29 -3.95
CA LYS A 58 -18.43 -14.03 -2.67
C LYS A 58 -17.38 -15.10 -2.37
N GLU A 59 -17.61 -16.34 -2.81
CA GLU A 59 -16.66 -17.43 -2.61
C GLU A 59 -15.40 -17.23 -3.45
N ASP A 60 -15.50 -16.75 -4.69
CA ASP A 60 -14.33 -16.44 -5.51
C ASP A 60 -13.46 -15.35 -4.85
N LEU A 61 -14.11 -14.31 -4.31
CA LEU A 61 -13.44 -13.27 -3.54
C LEU A 61 -12.78 -13.82 -2.27
N LYS A 62 -13.50 -14.66 -1.52
CA LYS A 62 -12.96 -15.32 -0.33
C LYS A 62 -11.73 -16.14 -0.69
N GLN A 63 -11.79 -16.95 -1.74
CA GLN A 63 -10.67 -17.76 -2.20
C GLN A 63 -9.48 -16.91 -2.66
N ALA A 64 -9.71 -15.78 -3.34
CA ALA A 64 -8.64 -14.83 -3.67
C ALA A 64 -7.93 -14.30 -2.42
N VAL A 65 -8.68 -13.93 -1.37
CA VAL A 65 -8.10 -13.52 -0.08
C VAL A 65 -7.33 -14.67 0.58
N LEU A 66 -7.88 -15.89 0.54
CA LEU A 66 -7.25 -17.08 1.11
C LEU A 66 -5.96 -17.50 0.39
N ARG A 67 -5.77 -17.07 -0.87
CA ARG A 67 -4.54 -17.18 -1.66
C ARG A 67 -3.54 -16.03 -1.45
N GLY A 68 -3.90 -15.05 -0.62
CA GLY A 68 -3.04 -13.89 -0.36
C GLY A 68 -3.02 -12.85 -1.48
N ALA A 69 -4.01 -12.86 -2.39
CA ALA A 69 -4.10 -11.90 -3.49
C ALA A 69 -4.12 -10.45 -2.98
N GLU A 70 -3.55 -9.54 -3.78
CA GLU A 70 -3.74 -8.10 -3.58
C GLU A 70 -5.17 -7.73 -3.94
N LEU A 71 -5.83 -6.94 -3.09
CA LEU A 71 -7.19 -6.47 -3.34
C LEU A 71 -7.25 -4.96 -3.51
N ARG A 72 -8.12 -4.52 -4.40
CA ARG A 72 -8.56 -3.13 -4.56
C ARG A 72 -10.07 -3.10 -4.66
N VAL A 73 -10.67 -2.00 -4.23
CA VAL A 73 -12.10 -1.79 -4.34
C VAL A 73 -12.41 -0.53 -5.12
N LEU A 74 -13.53 -0.57 -5.83
CA LEU A 74 -14.12 0.55 -6.53
C LEU A 74 -15.51 0.78 -5.94
N LEU A 75 -15.65 1.85 -5.16
CA LEU A 75 -16.92 2.32 -4.61
C LEU A 75 -17.59 3.19 -5.66
N LYS A 76 -18.67 2.70 -6.27
CA LYS A 76 -19.33 3.36 -7.39
C LYS A 76 -20.43 4.28 -6.89
N ASP A 77 -20.48 5.47 -7.48
CA ASP A 77 -21.52 6.48 -7.26
C ASP A 77 -21.77 6.79 -5.77
N MET A 78 -20.71 6.80 -4.96
CA MET A 78 -20.79 7.04 -3.52
C MET A 78 -20.59 8.54 -3.19
N MET A 79 -21.19 9.02 -2.11
CA MET A 79 -20.90 10.35 -1.54
C MET A 79 -19.56 10.31 -0.78
N VAL A 80 -18.48 10.66 -1.47
CA VAL A 80 -17.10 10.60 -0.94
C VAL A 80 -16.62 11.94 -0.40
N GLU A 81 -17.36 13.03 -0.65
CA GLU A 81 -17.07 14.36 -0.11
C GLU A 81 -18.12 14.77 0.95
N PRO A 82 -17.75 15.54 1.99
CA PRO A 82 -18.69 15.92 3.04
C PRO A 82 -19.76 16.94 2.63
N SER A 83 -19.47 17.77 1.62
CA SER A 83 -20.28 18.96 1.29
C SER A 83 -20.84 18.99 -0.13
N SER A 84 -20.50 18.01 -0.98
CA SER A 84 -21.01 17.93 -2.34
C SER A 84 -22.14 16.90 -2.41
N MET A 85 -23.33 17.28 -2.90
CA MET A 85 -24.36 16.32 -3.34
C MET A 85 -23.94 15.57 -4.63
N VAL A 86 -22.64 15.45 -4.88
CA VAL A 86 -22.07 14.86 -6.09
C VAL A 86 -21.52 13.49 -5.72
N THR A 87 -21.98 12.48 -6.44
CA THR A 87 -21.44 11.14 -6.31
C THR A 87 -20.18 11.00 -7.13
N HIS A 88 -19.20 10.30 -6.59
CA HIS A 88 -17.96 9.97 -7.27
C HIS A 88 -17.79 8.46 -7.33
N THR A 89 -17.08 8.01 -8.37
CA THR A 89 -16.49 6.67 -8.34
C THR A 89 -15.10 6.77 -7.73
N PHE A 90 -14.86 5.94 -6.71
CA PHE A 90 -13.67 6.00 -5.86
C PHE A 90 -12.93 4.67 -5.87
N SER A 91 -11.65 4.68 -6.26
CA SER A 91 -10.77 3.51 -6.24
C SER A 91 -9.73 3.63 -5.12
N SER A 92 -9.52 2.53 -4.41
CA SER A 92 -8.49 2.44 -3.38
C SER A 92 -7.92 1.03 -3.27
N GLY A 93 -6.65 0.96 -2.86
CA GLY A 93 -6.10 -0.24 -2.24
C GLY A 93 -6.68 -0.45 -0.85
N VAL A 94 -6.58 -1.67 -0.35
CA VAL A 94 -7.04 -2.03 0.99
C VAL A 94 -5.87 -2.18 1.95
N ASP A 95 -6.01 -1.65 3.16
CA ASP A 95 -4.97 -1.74 4.20
C ASP A 95 -5.02 -3.09 4.93
N ASN A 96 -6.22 -3.66 5.10
CA ASN A 96 -6.44 -5.01 5.65
C ASN A 96 -7.85 -5.52 5.32
N ILE A 97 -8.08 -6.81 5.56
CA ILE A 97 -9.31 -7.52 5.22
C ILE A 97 -9.75 -8.37 6.42
N ASN A 98 -11.03 -8.25 6.79
CA ASN A 98 -11.69 -9.07 7.79
C ASN A 98 -12.74 -9.98 7.13
N ILE A 99 -12.65 -11.28 7.41
CA ILE A 99 -13.54 -12.32 6.92
C ILE A 99 -14.38 -12.83 8.09
N ARG A 100 -15.69 -12.61 8.02
CA ARG A 100 -16.65 -13.09 9.00
C ARG A 100 -17.73 -13.92 8.33
N GLY A 101 -17.61 -15.24 8.42
CA GLY A 101 -18.47 -16.17 7.68
C GLY A 101 -18.27 -16.00 6.17
N ASP A 102 -19.30 -15.52 5.49
CA ASP A 102 -19.27 -15.23 4.05
C ASP A 102 -19.19 -13.73 3.74
N ASN A 103 -19.12 -12.89 4.78
CA ASN A 103 -18.96 -11.45 4.65
C ASN A 103 -17.48 -11.08 4.70
N ILE A 104 -17.06 -10.29 3.72
CA ILE A 104 -15.70 -9.77 3.63
C ILE A 104 -15.80 -8.25 3.69
N CYS A 105 -15.06 -7.66 4.62
CA CYS A 105 -14.94 -6.21 4.76
C CYS A 105 -13.46 -5.84 4.69
N CYS A 106 -13.13 -4.68 4.15
CA CYS A 106 -11.74 -4.24 4.08
C CYS A 106 -11.58 -2.79 4.54
N GLU A 107 -10.47 -2.49 5.21
CA GLU A 107 -10.19 -1.13 5.66
C GLU A 107 -9.50 -0.30 4.58
N ILE A 108 -9.91 0.96 4.50
CA ILE A 108 -9.26 2.02 3.74
C ILE A 108 -9.04 3.18 4.71
N LEU A 109 -7.80 3.31 5.20
CA LEU A 109 -7.45 4.26 6.25
C LEU A 109 -6.78 5.52 5.72
N SER A 110 -6.27 5.48 4.49
CA SER A 110 -5.46 6.55 3.89
C SER A 110 -6.32 7.49 3.03
N HIS A 111 -7.28 8.18 3.66
CA HIS A 111 -8.12 9.18 2.98
C HIS A 111 -8.43 10.38 3.88
N VAL A 112 -8.15 11.58 3.36
CA VAL A 112 -8.50 12.85 4.01
C VAL A 112 -9.67 13.47 3.25
N ALA A 113 -10.58 14.11 3.96
CA ALA A 113 -11.71 14.77 3.34
C ALA A 113 -11.29 15.83 2.31
N THR A 114 -11.98 15.81 1.18
CA THR A 114 -11.76 16.74 0.06
C THR A 114 -13.06 17.43 -0.33
N ALA A 115 -12.93 18.59 -0.96
CA ALA A 115 -14.00 19.32 -1.61
C ALA A 115 -13.55 19.63 -3.05
N GLY A 116 -14.11 18.92 -4.03
CA GLY A 116 -13.63 18.95 -5.41
C GLY A 116 -12.15 18.56 -5.52
N PHE A 117 -11.31 19.51 -5.95
CA PHE A 117 -9.88 19.28 -6.23
C PHE A 117 -8.95 19.62 -5.07
N GLU A 118 -9.49 19.87 -3.88
CA GLU A 118 -8.73 20.39 -2.74
C GLU A 118 -9.04 19.61 -1.45
N SER A 119 -8.10 19.60 -0.50
CA SER A 119 -8.42 19.16 0.87
C SER A 119 -9.40 20.16 1.49
N VAL A 120 -10.28 19.71 2.39
CA VAL A 120 -11.06 20.66 3.19
C VAL A 120 -10.13 21.51 4.09
N ILE A 121 -10.57 22.72 4.45
CA ILE A 121 -9.80 23.63 5.31
C ILE A 121 -9.52 22.97 6.67
N ASP A 122 -10.54 22.34 7.23
CA ASP A 122 -10.51 21.66 8.52
C ASP A 122 -10.34 20.15 8.30
N ALA A 123 -9.09 19.74 8.07
CA ALA A 123 -8.78 18.42 7.53
C ALA A 123 -9.13 17.32 8.54
N HIS A 124 -9.84 16.32 8.06
CA HIS A 124 -10.22 15.16 8.84
C HIS A 124 -10.03 13.89 8.03
N TRP A 125 -9.65 12.82 8.71
CA TRP A 125 -9.64 11.48 8.16
C TRP A 125 -11.08 11.04 7.89
N ARG A 126 -11.29 10.39 6.74
CA ARG A 126 -12.48 9.56 6.50
C ARG A 126 -12.01 8.14 6.31
N PHE A 127 -12.19 7.31 7.34
CA PHE A 127 -11.88 5.90 7.26
C PHE A 127 -13.08 5.16 6.67
N PHE A 128 -12.85 4.31 5.67
CA PHE A 128 -13.91 3.53 5.02
C PHE A 128 -13.74 2.04 5.32
N LEU A 129 -14.85 1.38 5.55
CA LEU A 129 -14.96 -0.07 5.72
C LEU A 129 -16.06 -0.60 4.79
N PRO A 130 -15.80 -0.71 3.47
CA PRO A 130 -16.69 -1.39 2.54
C PRO A 130 -16.78 -2.88 2.85
N CYS A 131 -17.99 -3.42 2.73
CA CYS A 131 -18.32 -4.82 2.97
C CYS A 131 -19.09 -5.42 1.80
N THR A 132 -18.93 -6.73 1.57
CA THR A 132 -19.66 -7.51 0.55
C THR A 132 -21.19 -7.56 0.77
N THR A 133 -21.69 -6.94 1.84
CA THR A 133 -23.12 -6.75 2.11
C THR A 133 -23.66 -5.46 1.48
N GLY A 134 -22.84 -4.70 0.74
CA GLY A 134 -23.22 -3.41 0.14
C GLY A 134 -23.14 -2.22 1.11
N SER A 135 -22.78 -2.46 2.38
CA SER A 135 -22.53 -1.40 3.36
C SER A 135 -21.12 -0.86 3.24
N VAL A 136 -20.98 0.45 3.45
CA VAL A 136 -19.71 1.14 3.65
C VAL A 136 -19.81 1.94 4.94
N HIS A 137 -19.18 1.45 6.00
CA HIS A 137 -19.11 2.18 7.25
C HIS A 137 -18.01 3.25 7.15
N VAL A 138 -18.35 4.49 7.49
CA VAL A 138 -17.45 5.64 7.43
C VAL A 138 -17.29 6.20 8.85
N ALA A 139 -16.06 6.34 9.31
CA ALA A 139 -15.75 7.01 10.58
C ALA A 139 -14.84 8.21 10.33
N GLN A 140 -15.16 9.33 10.97
CA GLN A 140 -14.51 10.62 10.73
C GLN A 140 -13.85 11.17 11.99
N TYR A 141 -12.58 11.58 11.87
CA TYR A 141 -11.77 12.13 12.96
C TYR A 141 -10.94 13.29 12.45
N TYR A 142 -10.82 14.37 13.23
CA TYR A 142 -9.89 15.44 12.89
C TYR A 142 -8.46 14.90 12.77
N VAL A 143 -7.72 15.41 11.79
CA VAL A 143 -6.32 15.01 11.58
C VAL A 143 -5.49 15.34 12.81
N GLU A 144 -4.71 14.38 13.32
CA GLU A 144 -3.87 14.57 14.51
C GLU A 144 -4.63 15.06 15.76
N SER A 145 -5.93 14.69 15.88
CA SER A 145 -6.72 14.84 17.11
C SER A 145 -7.56 13.58 17.37
N ALA A 146 -7.82 13.31 18.66
CA ALA A 146 -8.73 12.26 19.10
C ALA A 146 -10.21 12.66 18.98
N ASP A 147 -10.48 13.89 18.57
CA ASP A 147 -11.83 14.42 18.39
C ASP A 147 -12.54 13.69 17.26
N PHE A 148 -13.62 13.00 17.63
CA PHE A 148 -14.51 12.32 16.72
C PHE A 148 -15.51 13.32 16.12
N LEU A 149 -15.67 13.25 14.80
CA LEU A 149 -16.59 14.11 14.06
C LEU A 149 -17.95 13.46 13.90
N SER A 150 -17.98 12.30 13.24
CA SER A 150 -19.21 11.57 12.94
C SER A 150 -18.90 10.16 12.45
N GLU A 151 -19.92 9.32 12.47
CA GLU A 151 -19.96 8.05 11.74
C GLU A 151 -21.24 7.96 10.92
N GLU A 152 -21.17 7.22 9.83
CA GLU A 152 -22.31 6.92 8.99
C GLU A 152 -22.14 5.55 8.34
N THR A 153 -23.25 4.93 7.93
CA THR A 153 -23.23 3.76 7.05
C THR A 153 -23.93 4.13 5.76
N GLN A 154 -23.19 4.13 4.66
CA GLN A 154 -23.74 4.33 3.33
C GLN A 154 -23.98 2.97 2.68
N ARG A 155 -24.92 2.92 1.73
CA ARG A 155 -25.12 1.79 0.84
C ARG A 155 -24.53 2.15 -0.52
N ALA A 156 -23.68 1.29 -1.06
CA ALA A 156 -22.99 1.57 -2.32
C ALA A 156 -22.85 0.29 -3.15
N ARG A 157 -22.79 0.47 -4.47
CA ARG A 157 -22.32 -0.57 -5.38
C ARG A 157 -20.79 -0.68 -5.25
N ILE A 158 -20.30 -1.90 -5.02
CA ILE A 158 -18.88 -2.15 -4.74
C ILE A 158 -18.36 -3.20 -5.70
N ALA A 159 -17.35 -2.82 -6.48
CA ALA A 159 -16.60 -3.76 -7.32
C ALA A 159 -15.26 -4.10 -6.66
N TRP A 160 -14.97 -5.39 -6.59
CA TRP A 160 -13.80 -5.97 -5.92
C TRP A 160 -12.86 -6.52 -6.98
N TYR A 161 -11.63 -6.00 -6.98
CA TYR A 161 -10.59 -6.41 -7.90
C TYR A 161 -9.50 -7.15 -7.14
N ALA A 162 -9.00 -8.23 -7.73
CA ALA A 162 -7.85 -8.95 -7.23
C ALA A 162 -6.71 -8.94 -8.23
N LYS A 163 -5.50 -8.96 -7.70
CA LYS A 163 -4.27 -9.26 -8.43
C LYS A 163 -3.57 -10.42 -7.74
N GLU A 164 -3.51 -11.53 -8.45
CA GLU A 164 -2.92 -12.77 -7.94
C GLU A 164 -1.40 -12.69 -7.96
N ILE A 165 -0.77 -12.91 -6.80
CA ILE A 165 0.69 -12.83 -6.60
C ILE A 165 1.37 -14.20 -6.56
N GLN A 166 0.61 -15.29 -6.74
CA GLN A 166 1.12 -16.66 -6.70
C GLN A 166 1.24 -17.28 -8.11
N HIS A 167 2.34 -18.01 -8.35
CA HIS A 167 2.53 -18.79 -9.58
C HIS A 167 1.52 -19.92 -9.69
N ASP A 168 1.32 -20.66 -8.60
CA ASP A 168 0.43 -21.83 -8.54
C ASP A 168 -0.90 -21.47 -7.90
N LEU A 169 -1.85 -21.03 -8.75
CA LEU A 169 -3.20 -20.63 -8.34
C LEU A 169 -4.05 -21.81 -7.86
N TYR A 170 -3.71 -23.04 -8.25
CA TYR A 170 -4.54 -24.21 -8.01
C TYR A 170 -4.22 -24.89 -6.69
N ASN A 171 -2.97 -24.76 -6.20
CA ASN A 171 -2.56 -25.39 -4.94
C ASN A 171 -2.66 -24.48 -3.71
N ASN A 172 -3.08 -23.21 -3.85
CA ASN A 172 -3.23 -22.24 -2.74
C ASN A 172 -2.05 -22.25 -1.75
N ARG A 173 -0.83 -22.49 -2.24
CA ARG A 173 0.28 -22.88 -1.38
C ARG A 173 1.00 -21.62 -0.88
N PRO A 174 0.91 -21.26 0.42
CA PRO A 174 1.71 -20.17 0.96
C PRO A 174 3.20 -20.54 0.88
N LEU A 175 4.06 -19.52 0.88
CA LEU A 175 5.51 -19.72 0.92
C LEU A 175 5.92 -20.43 2.21
N PHE A 176 5.27 -20.06 3.31
CA PHE A 176 5.42 -20.68 4.61
C PHE A 176 4.10 -20.56 5.39
N ALA A 177 3.76 -21.55 6.21
CA ALA A 177 2.63 -21.47 7.12
C ALA A 177 2.91 -22.22 8.41
N HIS A 178 2.36 -21.74 9.53
CA HIS A 178 2.54 -22.34 10.84
C HIS A 178 1.25 -22.32 11.68
N PHE A 179 1.17 -23.24 12.64
CA PHE A 179 0.15 -23.26 13.68
C PHE A 179 0.46 -22.23 14.79
N LEU A 180 -0.42 -22.17 15.80
CA LEU A 180 -0.30 -21.26 16.96
C LEU A 180 1.04 -21.42 17.70
N ASP A 181 1.55 -22.63 17.81
CA ASP A 181 2.81 -22.95 18.49
C ASP A 181 4.07 -22.65 17.65
N GLY A 182 3.90 -22.16 16.41
CA GLY A 182 4.99 -21.93 15.46
C GLY A 182 5.44 -23.19 14.72
N GLY A 183 4.82 -24.34 14.95
CA GLY A 183 5.05 -25.56 14.19
C GLY A 183 4.67 -25.36 12.72
N SER A 184 5.58 -25.72 11.80
CA SER A 184 5.36 -25.59 10.36
C SER A 184 4.24 -26.52 9.87
N THR A 185 3.44 -26.04 8.93
CA THR A 185 2.37 -26.82 8.28
C THR A 185 2.63 -27.01 6.79
N VAL A 186 3.04 -25.94 6.11
CA VAL A 186 3.23 -25.91 4.66
C VAL A 186 4.39 -24.99 4.32
N GLY A 187 5.15 -25.35 3.27
CA GLY A 187 6.25 -24.52 2.77
C GLY A 187 7.49 -24.60 3.65
N ASN A 188 8.44 -23.72 3.39
CA ASN A 188 9.75 -23.74 4.04
C ASN A 188 10.08 -22.38 4.65
N LYS A 189 10.58 -22.36 5.88
CA LYS A 189 10.88 -21.09 6.58
C LYS A 189 12.07 -20.38 5.92
N GLU A 190 13.04 -21.15 5.43
CA GLU A 190 14.21 -20.64 4.73
C GLU A 190 13.81 -19.88 3.45
N ASP A 191 12.83 -20.38 2.69
CA ASP A 191 12.32 -19.67 1.50
C ASP A 191 11.70 -18.31 1.87
N LEU A 192 11.04 -18.22 3.04
CA LEU A 192 10.51 -16.96 3.57
C LEU A 192 11.62 -16.01 4.02
N ILE A 193 12.69 -16.51 4.64
CA ILE A 193 13.87 -15.71 5.00
C ILE A 193 14.52 -15.15 3.72
N ASP A 194 14.67 -15.97 2.69
CA ASP A 194 15.25 -15.54 1.42
C ASP A 194 14.35 -14.50 0.74
N ALA A 195 13.03 -14.69 0.74
CA ALA A 195 12.10 -13.67 0.28
C ALA A 195 12.24 -12.33 1.03
N ALA A 196 12.42 -12.38 2.35
CA ALA A 196 12.64 -11.18 3.17
C ALA A 196 13.98 -10.49 2.83
N ARG A 197 15.06 -11.27 2.69
CA ARG A 197 16.40 -10.78 2.30
C ARG A 197 16.45 -10.21 0.88
N GLU A 198 15.65 -10.77 -0.02
CA GLU A 198 15.42 -10.26 -1.37
C GLU A 198 14.46 -9.07 -1.41
N GLY A 199 14.00 -8.59 -0.26
CA GLY A 199 13.16 -7.40 -0.17
C GLY A 199 11.79 -7.55 -0.79
N LYS A 200 11.28 -8.77 -0.94
CA LYS A 200 9.93 -9.02 -1.50
C LYS A 200 8.86 -8.40 -0.61
N GLU A 201 7.76 -7.98 -1.22
CA GLU A 201 6.54 -7.67 -0.47
C GLU A 201 5.99 -8.96 0.12
N ILE A 202 5.72 -8.96 1.42
CA ILE A 202 5.20 -10.13 2.14
C ILE A 202 3.88 -9.74 2.80
N ARG A 203 2.92 -10.64 2.69
CA ARG A 203 1.57 -10.49 3.22
C ARG A 203 1.23 -11.73 4.04
N ALA A 204 0.34 -11.59 5.00
CA ALA A 204 -0.09 -12.70 5.84
C ALA A 204 -1.62 -12.83 5.86
N LEU A 205 -2.04 -14.08 6.08
CA LEU A 205 -3.40 -14.43 6.42
C LEU A 205 -3.39 -15.16 7.76
N MET A 206 -4.14 -14.61 8.70
CA MET A 206 -4.46 -15.22 9.98
C MET A 206 -5.61 -16.21 9.82
N THR A 207 -5.29 -17.50 9.84
CA THR A 207 -6.24 -18.56 9.50
C THR A 207 -7.23 -18.88 10.60
N ASP A 208 -6.88 -18.64 11.87
CA ASP A 208 -7.73 -18.93 13.02
C ASP A 208 -8.82 -17.87 13.25
N ARG A 209 -8.66 -16.66 12.70
CA ARG A 209 -9.60 -15.54 12.90
C ARG A 209 -10.06 -14.85 11.62
N GLY A 210 -9.59 -15.27 10.45
CA GLY A 210 -10.05 -14.76 9.16
C GLY A 210 -9.62 -13.31 8.89
N TYR A 211 -8.33 -13.02 8.97
CA TYR A 211 -7.82 -11.66 8.81
C TYR A 211 -6.59 -11.63 7.90
N ALA A 212 -6.59 -10.80 6.85
CA ALA A 212 -5.50 -10.72 5.87
C ALA A 212 -4.93 -9.30 5.76
N PHE A 213 -3.61 -9.17 5.66
CA PHE A 213 -2.92 -7.89 5.72
C PHE A 213 -1.51 -7.96 5.08
N PRO A 214 -1.05 -6.88 4.42
CA PRO A 214 0.34 -6.74 4.03
C PRO A 214 1.22 -6.33 5.22
N PHE A 215 2.49 -6.71 5.19
CA PHE A 215 3.48 -6.18 6.11
C PHE A 215 4.14 -4.92 5.55
N GLN A 216 4.13 -3.84 6.32
CA GLN A 216 4.84 -2.61 5.95
C GLN A 216 6.35 -2.73 6.24
N VAL A 217 6.73 -3.51 7.25
CA VAL A 217 8.13 -3.83 7.60
C VAL A 217 8.28 -5.32 7.73
N VAL A 218 9.29 -5.90 7.07
CA VAL A 218 9.68 -7.30 7.26
C VAL A 218 11.09 -7.34 7.80
N ALA A 219 11.28 -7.90 8.99
CA ALA A 219 12.58 -8.07 9.62
C ALA A 219 12.92 -9.56 9.77
N TRP A 220 14.21 -9.88 9.87
CA TRP A 220 14.66 -11.23 10.16
C TRP A 220 15.82 -11.25 11.15
N SER A 221 16.05 -12.43 11.71
CA SER A 221 17.11 -12.69 12.67
C SER A 221 18.10 -13.69 12.08
N ASP A 222 19.35 -13.25 11.91
CA ASP A 222 20.42 -14.15 11.47
C ASP A 222 20.84 -15.14 12.55
N ALA A 223 20.46 -14.91 13.82
CA ALA A 223 20.82 -15.78 14.93
C ALA A 223 19.99 -17.08 14.97
N ASP A 224 18.72 -17.02 14.57
CA ASP A 224 17.76 -18.13 14.72
C ASP A 224 16.79 -18.30 13.53
N GLY A 225 17.00 -17.54 12.45
CA GLY A 225 16.23 -17.66 11.22
C GLY A 225 14.74 -17.33 11.40
N ARG A 226 14.37 -16.53 12.39
CA ARG A 226 12.99 -16.04 12.52
C ARG A 226 12.75 -14.89 11.56
N VAL A 227 11.57 -14.87 10.95
CA VAL A 227 11.06 -13.72 10.19
C VAL A 227 9.94 -13.09 10.99
N CYS A 228 9.88 -11.76 10.95
CA CYS A 228 8.85 -10.97 11.59
C CYS A 228 8.30 -9.91 10.64
N GLY A 229 6.98 -9.75 10.60
CA GLY A 229 6.33 -8.69 9.86
C GLY A 229 5.61 -7.71 10.80
N GLN A 230 5.67 -6.41 10.51
CA GLN A 230 4.83 -5.40 11.15
C GLN A 230 3.64 -5.05 10.26
N SER A 231 2.44 -5.08 10.83
CA SER A 231 1.20 -4.58 10.24
C SER A 231 0.63 -3.48 11.13
N ASN A 232 0.76 -2.23 10.68
CA ASN A 232 0.57 -1.04 11.50
C ASN A 232 -0.60 -0.16 11.03
N LYS A 233 -1.41 -0.66 10.10
CA LYS A 233 -2.59 0.02 9.57
C LYS A 233 -3.85 -0.77 9.88
N HIS A 234 -4.35 -0.61 11.09
CA HIS A 234 -5.59 -1.24 11.52
C HIS A 234 -6.34 -0.32 12.47
N LEU A 235 -7.61 -0.05 12.19
CA LEU A 235 -8.51 0.70 13.08
C LEU A 235 -9.43 -0.27 13.85
N SER A 236 -9.74 0.00 15.11
CA SER A 236 -10.56 -0.92 15.90
C SER A 236 -11.94 -1.14 15.27
N GLN A 237 -12.37 -2.41 15.26
CA GLN A 237 -13.65 -2.86 14.69
C GLN A 237 -14.52 -3.51 15.77
N LYS A 238 -15.83 -3.53 15.54
CA LYS A 238 -16.81 -4.30 16.32
C LYS A 238 -17.81 -4.97 15.40
N TYR A 239 -18.50 -5.96 15.93
CA TYR A 239 -19.60 -6.62 15.24
C TYR A 239 -20.92 -5.87 15.49
N SER A 240 -21.68 -5.66 14.42
CA SER A 240 -23.03 -5.10 14.47
C SER A 240 -23.95 -6.02 13.68
N GLY A 241 -24.69 -6.91 14.38
CA GLY A 241 -25.40 -8.01 13.72
C GLY A 241 -24.44 -8.92 12.94
N SER A 242 -24.72 -9.12 11.65
CA SER A 242 -23.88 -9.86 10.69
C SER A 242 -22.79 -9.01 10.02
N ASP A 243 -22.81 -7.69 10.19
CA ASP A 243 -21.84 -6.76 9.62
C ASP A 243 -20.65 -6.49 10.55
N ILE A 244 -19.62 -5.87 9.99
CA ILE A 244 -18.45 -5.36 10.70
C ILE A 244 -18.46 -3.84 10.54
N VAL A 245 -18.29 -3.12 11.64
CA VAL A 245 -18.25 -1.65 11.68
C VAL A 245 -17.04 -1.19 12.48
N PHE A 246 -16.62 0.06 12.31
CA PHE A 246 -15.60 0.63 13.18
C PHE A 246 -16.11 0.73 14.62
N ASN A 247 -15.22 0.55 15.59
CA ASN A 247 -15.51 0.78 17.00
C ASN A 247 -15.28 2.26 17.34
N THR A 248 -16.28 3.08 17.09
CA THR A 248 -16.26 4.53 17.33
C THR A 248 -16.49 4.95 18.78
N GLN A 249 -17.01 4.05 19.63
CA GLN A 249 -17.19 4.31 21.06
C GLN A 249 -15.86 4.30 21.81
N THR A 250 -14.94 3.44 21.39
CA THR A 250 -13.59 3.36 21.97
C THR A 250 -12.59 3.12 20.84
N PRO A 251 -12.34 4.14 20.01
CA PRO A 251 -11.56 3.97 18.79
C PRO A 251 -10.07 3.90 19.12
N TYR A 252 -9.39 2.95 18.51
CA TYR A 252 -7.94 2.80 18.65
C TYR A 252 -7.31 2.24 17.38
N MET A 253 -6.09 2.69 17.11
CA MET A 253 -5.21 2.07 16.13
C MET A 253 -4.55 0.84 16.74
N TRP A 254 -4.55 -0.24 15.97
CA TRP A 254 -3.91 -1.48 16.32
C TRP A 254 -2.60 -1.62 15.54
N PHE A 255 -1.50 -1.79 16.27
CA PHE A 255 -0.20 -2.10 15.71
C PHE A 255 0.19 -3.51 16.09
N SER A 256 0.67 -4.31 15.13
CA SER A 256 1.06 -5.69 15.40
C SER A 256 2.38 -6.07 14.78
N SER A 257 3.18 -6.78 15.58
CA SER A 257 4.37 -7.49 15.19
C SER A 257 4.07 -8.98 15.19
N TRP A 258 4.34 -9.66 14.07
CA TRP A 258 3.95 -11.05 13.81
C TRP A 258 5.19 -11.87 13.50
N SER A 259 5.47 -12.92 14.27
CA SER A 259 6.67 -13.76 14.14
C SER A 259 6.33 -15.14 13.58
N THR A 260 7.24 -15.73 12.82
CA THR A 260 7.16 -17.13 12.35
C THR A 260 7.10 -18.17 13.48
N THR A 261 7.27 -17.77 14.73
CA THR A 261 7.09 -18.61 15.92
C THR A 261 5.64 -18.68 16.41
N GLY A 262 4.68 -18.13 15.66
CA GLY A 262 3.30 -17.96 16.12
C GLY A 262 3.09 -16.77 17.04
N ARG A 263 4.16 -16.17 17.60
CA ARG A 263 4.05 -15.03 18.51
C ARG A 263 3.55 -13.79 17.77
N ARG A 264 2.51 -13.16 18.32
CA ARG A 264 2.08 -11.82 17.97
C ARG A 264 2.20 -10.91 19.18
N ASP A 265 2.82 -9.75 19.02
CA ASP A 265 2.80 -8.67 20.01
C ASP A 265 2.02 -7.49 19.43
N SER A 266 1.15 -6.89 20.24
CA SER A 266 0.23 -5.84 19.79
C SER A 266 0.22 -4.65 20.74
N SER A 267 0.32 -3.46 20.17
CA SER A 267 0.28 -2.17 20.87
C SER A 267 -0.94 -1.38 20.37
N ARG A 268 -1.79 -0.89 21.29
CA ARG A 268 -3.06 -0.23 20.95
C ARG A 268 -3.05 1.20 21.44
N TRP A 269 -3.45 2.13 20.58
CA TRP A 269 -3.39 3.57 20.89
C TRP A 269 -4.67 4.26 20.43
N ALA A 270 -5.19 5.21 21.20
CA ALA A 270 -6.38 5.97 20.81
C ALA A 270 -6.18 6.63 19.43
N VAL A 271 -7.23 6.66 18.61
CA VAL A 271 -7.17 7.38 17.32
C VAL A 271 -6.84 8.84 17.58
N GLY A 272 -5.87 9.37 16.83
CA GLY A 272 -5.45 10.77 16.86
C GLY A 272 -4.92 11.32 18.20
N GLY A 273 -4.81 10.51 19.25
CA GLY A 273 -4.34 10.92 20.57
C GLY A 273 -3.14 10.13 21.09
N VAL A 274 -2.61 10.54 22.25
CA VAL A 274 -1.45 9.93 22.94
C VAL A 274 -1.82 8.80 23.91
N THR A 275 -3.11 8.48 24.03
CA THR A 275 -3.57 7.55 25.06
C THR A 275 -3.27 6.10 24.64
N ASN A 276 -2.33 5.47 25.33
CA ASN A 276 -2.10 4.03 25.25
C ASN A 276 -3.34 3.29 25.77
N ARG A 277 -3.89 2.37 24.95
CA ARG A 277 -5.08 1.56 25.23
C ARG A 277 -4.72 0.13 25.66
N GLY A 278 -3.46 -0.09 25.96
CA GLY A 278 -2.92 -1.35 26.42
C GLY A 278 -2.09 -2.05 25.35
N ARG A 279 -1.40 -3.08 25.82
CA ARG A 279 -0.54 -3.96 25.04
C ARG A 279 -0.86 -5.39 25.41
N GLY A 280 -0.71 -6.30 24.45
CA GLY A 280 -0.82 -7.73 24.72
C GLY A 280 -0.04 -8.55 23.70
N SER A 281 0.41 -9.72 24.14
CA SER A 281 0.97 -10.74 23.26
C SER A 281 0.16 -12.02 23.33
N ASP A 282 -0.11 -12.62 22.17
CA ASP A 282 -0.76 -13.92 22.05
C ASP A 282 -0.09 -14.74 20.94
N TYR A 283 -0.70 -15.87 20.60
CA TYR A 283 -0.22 -16.78 19.57
C TYR A 283 -1.28 -16.95 18.47
N VAL A 284 -0.83 -17.02 17.23
CA VAL A 284 -1.67 -16.94 16.02
C VAL A 284 -1.14 -17.85 14.92
N SER A 285 -2.05 -18.40 14.11
CA SER A 285 -1.67 -19.25 12.96
C SER A 285 -1.63 -18.39 11.72
N LEU A 286 -0.53 -18.43 10.97
CA LEU A 286 -0.34 -17.58 9.81
C LEU A 286 0.03 -18.39 8.57
N LYS A 287 -0.49 -17.93 7.43
CA LYS A 287 0.04 -18.22 6.11
C LYS A 287 0.77 -16.98 5.59
N TRP A 288 1.98 -17.18 5.08
CA TRP A 288 2.88 -16.15 4.58
C TRP A 288 2.98 -16.24 3.06
N PHE A 289 2.73 -15.12 2.39
CA PHE A 289 2.76 -15.00 0.94
C PHE A 289 3.80 -13.95 0.56
N ALA A 290 4.64 -14.24 -0.43
CA ALA A 290 5.61 -13.27 -0.94
C ALA A 290 5.31 -12.98 -2.40
N ASP A 291 5.28 -11.70 -2.77
CA ASP A 291 5.17 -11.26 -4.15
C ASP A 291 6.53 -11.45 -4.85
N PRO A 292 6.64 -12.36 -5.84
CA PRO A 292 7.88 -12.61 -6.54
C PRO A 292 8.21 -11.51 -7.55
N CYS A 293 7.36 -10.50 -7.74
CA CYS A 293 7.56 -9.41 -8.69
C CYS A 293 8.45 -8.29 -8.17
N TRP A 294 9.19 -8.52 -7.08
CA TRP A 294 10.25 -7.62 -6.62
C TRP A 294 11.62 -8.14 -7.06
N ARG A 295 12.47 -7.23 -7.54
CA ARG A 295 13.80 -7.55 -8.07
C ARG A 295 14.84 -6.55 -7.58
N HIS A 296 16.02 -7.06 -7.30
CA HIS A 296 17.20 -6.24 -7.01
C HIS A 296 17.61 -5.40 -8.21
N VAL A 297 17.94 -4.13 -7.99
CA VAL A 297 18.43 -3.22 -9.04
C VAL A 297 19.74 -2.53 -8.66
N PHE A 298 20.00 -2.28 -7.38
CA PHE A 298 21.19 -1.54 -6.94
C PHE A 298 21.58 -1.89 -5.50
N THR A 299 22.88 -2.05 -5.23
CA THR A 299 23.44 -2.10 -3.88
C THR A 299 24.68 -1.21 -3.84
N HIS A 300 24.84 -0.45 -2.77
CA HIS A 300 26.05 0.29 -2.47
C HIS A 300 26.60 -0.05 -1.09
N ASP A 301 27.87 0.29 -0.85
CA ASP A 301 28.53 0.19 0.46
C ASP A 301 28.13 1.36 1.39
N ASN A 302 28.77 1.44 2.56
CA ASN A 302 28.53 2.48 3.55
C ASN A 302 28.90 3.89 3.06
N SER A 303 29.76 4.01 2.05
CA SER A 303 30.18 5.28 1.45
C SER A 303 29.34 5.67 0.22
N GLY A 304 28.38 4.84 -0.17
CA GLY A 304 27.58 5.04 -1.37
C GLY A 304 28.27 4.56 -2.66
N ASN A 305 29.40 3.85 -2.56
CA ASN A 305 30.04 3.28 -3.74
C ASN A 305 29.26 2.04 -4.18
N GLN A 306 29.05 1.92 -5.49
CA GLN A 306 28.32 0.81 -6.10
C GLN A 306 29.01 -0.54 -5.80
N LEU A 307 28.23 -1.53 -5.38
CA LEU A 307 28.64 -2.92 -5.19
C LEU A 307 28.00 -3.86 -6.22
N ARG A 308 26.72 -3.66 -6.56
CA ARG A 308 25.97 -4.49 -7.51
C ARG A 308 24.87 -3.68 -8.18
N GLY A 309 24.59 -3.96 -9.46
CA GLY A 309 23.61 -3.19 -10.24
C GLY A 309 24.10 -1.76 -10.47
N SER A 310 23.20 -0.81 -10.76
CA SER A 310 23.60 0.59 -10.93
C SER A 310 22.55 1.56 -10.40
N ARG A 311 23.01 2.71 -9.93
CA ARG A 311 22.13 3.80 -9.48
C ARG A 311 21.34 4.38 -10.66
N GLU A 312 21.94 4.40 -11.84
CA GLU A 312 21.32 4.85 -13.08
C GLU A 312 20.12 3.97 -13.44
N SER A 313 20.25 2.64 -13.30
CA SER A 313 19.13 1.70 -13.47
C SER A 313 18.02 1.91 -12.44
N LEU A 314 18.37 2.19 -11.18
CA LEU A 314 17.39 2.52 -10.14
C LEU A 314 16.63 3.81 -10.48
N VAL A 315 17.35 4.88 -10.88
CA VAL A 315 16.74 6.16 -11.25
C VAL A 315 15.86 6.03 -12.49
N ALA A 316 16.29 5.26 -13.49
CA ALA A 316 15.48 4.96 -14.67
C ALA A 316 14.17 4.24 -14.29
N ALA A 317 14.25 3.17 -13.49
CA ALA A 317 13.05 2.46 -13.03
C ALA A 317 12.09 3.37 -12.25
N ILE A 318 12.60 4.26 -11.40
CA ILE A 318 11.76 5.23 -10.67
C ILE A 318 11.07 6.20 -11.65
N ARG A 319 11.80 6.67 -12.67
CA ARG A 319 11.26 7.57 -13.72
C ARG A 319 10.21 6.88 -14.60
N ASP A 320 10.28 5.56 -14.72
CA ASP A 320 9.28 4.74 -15.42
C ASP A 320 8.09 4.37 -14.52
N GLY A 321 8.09 4.83 -13.26
CA GLY A 321 6.96 4.72 -12.34
C GLY A 321 7.04 3.57 -11.36
N HIS A 322 8.11 2.75 -11.37
CA HIS A 322 8.22 1.59 -10.49
C HIS A 322 8.27 1.96 -8.99
N ARG A 323 7.73 1.08 -8.13
CA ARG A 323 7.86 1.18 -6.67
C ARG A 323 9.23 0.72 -6.22
N VAL A 324 9.65 1.19 -5.06
CA VAL A 324 10.98 0.89 -4.50
C VAL A 324 10.84 0.32 -3.09
N ARG A 325 11.55 -0.77 -2.84
CA ARG A 325 11.82 -1.33 -1.51
C ARG A 325 13.30 -1.25 -1.21
N VAL A 326 13.66 -1.10 0.06
CA VAL A 326 15.05 -1.16 0.50
C VAL A 326 15.23 -2.28 1.50
N VAL A 327 16.41 -2.89 1.45
CA VAL A 327 16.93 -3.83 2.44
C VAL A 327 18.11 -3.17 3.14
N VAL A 328 17.99 -3.04 4.46
CA VAL A 328 18.93 -2.35 5.34
C VAL A 328 18.82 -2.94 6.75
N ASP A 329 19.92 -3.16 7.48
CA ASP A 329 19.90 -3.67 8.87
C ASP A 329 18.93 -4.85 9.14
N ASN A 330 18.96 -5.89 8.31
CA ASN A 330 18.08 -7.05 8.41
C ASN A 330 16.57 -6.74 8.41
N ARG A 331 16.19 -5.66 7.72
CA ARG A 331 14.79 -5.31 7.46
C ARG A 331 14.60 -4.87 6.02
N ALA A 332 13.41 -5.16 5.51
CA ALA A 332 12.90 -4.80 4.19
C ALA A 332 11.67 -3.90 4.34
N MET A 333 11.64 -2.77 3.64
CA MET A 333 10.57 -1.78 3.74
C MET A 333 10.28 -1.16 2.37
N GLU A 334 9.01 -0.86 2.08
CA GLU A 334 8.60 -0.11 0.90
C GLU A 334 8.64 1.39 1.17
N ALA A 335 9.17 2.15 0.21
CA ALA A 335 9.21 3.59 0.31
C ALA A 335 7.80 4.17 0.20
N SER A 336 7.38 4.95 1.19
CA SER A 336 6.11 5.71 1.16
C SER A 336 6.15 6.76 0.05
N PHE A 337 7.30 7.43 -0.11
CA PHE A 337 7.60 8.32 -1.22
C PHE A 337 9.11 8.39 -1.47
N LEU A 338 9.50 8.93 -2.63
CA LEU A 338 10.88 9.08 -3.08
C LEU A 338 11.15 10.52 -3.53
N ARG A 339 12.37 11.00 -3.32
CA ARG A 339 12.93 12.18 -4.01
C ARG A 339 14.03 11.73 -4.94
N VAL A 340 14.04 12.27 -6.16
CA VAL A 340 15.16 12.13 -7.10
C VAL A 340 15.74 13.49 -7.39
N LYS A 341 17.03 13.67 -7.08
CA LYS A 341 17.78 14.91 -7.33
C LYS A 341 19.19 14.60 -7.76
N ASN A 342 19.66 15.20 -8.85
CA ASN A 342 21.02 15.02 -9.36
C ASN A 342 21.44 13.53 -9.48
N ASN A 343 20.53 12.70 -10.02
CA ASN A 343 20.71 11.24 -10.17
C ASN A 343 20.92 10.47 -8.85
N HIS A 344 20.56 11.05 -7.71
CA HIS A 344 20.50 10.38 -6.42
C HIS A 344 19.04 10.22 -5.96
N VAL A 345 18.81 9.14 -5.23
CA VAL A 345 17.50 8.79 -4.66
C VAL A 345 17.55 8.91 -3.14
N SER A 346 16.51 9.54 -2.57
CA SER A 346 16.15 9.51 -1.16
C SER A 346 14.81 8.80 -1.01
N ALA A 347 14.76 7.72 -0.24
CA ALA A 347 13.55 6.95 0.04
C ALA A 347 13.11 7.13 1.49
N TYR A 348 11.80 7.30 1.69
CA TYR A 348 11.20 7.57 2.99
C TYR A 348 10.34 6.40 3.48
N PHE A 349 10.50 6.03 4.74
CA PHE A 349 9.76 4.93 5.39
C PHE A 349 9.05 5.47 6.62
N LEU A 350 7.71 5.38 6.61
CA LEU A 350 6.86 6.04 7.61
C LEU A 350 6.10 5.07 8.51
N ASP A 351 6.10 3.78 8.17
CA ASP A 351 5.24 2.77 8.78
C ASP A 351 5.98 1.87 9.79
N GLU A 352 7.27 2.10 10.10
CA GLU A 352 8.01 1.30 11.09
C GLU A 352 7.69 1.75 12.52
N LEU A 353 7.50 0.78 13.42
CA LEU A 353 7.41 1.01 14.86
C LEU A 353 8.59 0.42 15.62
N SER A 354 8.87 0.99 16.79
CA SER A 354 9.96 0.60 17.66
C SER A 354 9.81 -0.80 18.27
N THR A 355 10.84 -1.62 18.08
CA THR A 355 10.96 -2.96 18.66
C THR A 355 12.04 -3.00 19.73
N LYS A 356 11.98 -4.00 20.62
CA LYS A 356 12.96 -4.20 21.71
C LYS A 356 14.38 -4.46 21.20
N GLY A 357 14.52 -5.12 20.05
CA GLY A 357 15.81 -5.51 19.49
C GLY A 357 16.52 -6.57 20.33
N GLY A 358 17.84 -6.71 20.13
CA GLY A 358 18.64 -7.74 20.81
C GLY A 358 18.57 -9.10 20.11
N ARG A 359 18.77 -10.19 20.87
CA ARG A 359 18.75 -11.58 20.38
C ARG A 359 17.74 -12.48 21.12
N GLY A 360 16.91 -11.87 21.97
CA GLY A 360 15.94 -12.58 22.81
C GLY A 360 14.76 -13.11 22.02
N PHE A 361 13.93 -13.92 22.67
CA PHE A 361 12.67 -14.40 22.10
C PHE A 361 11.73 -13.23 21.74
N ASP A 362 11.80 -12.12 22.48
CA ASP A 362 10.98 -10.92 22.34
C ASP A 362 11.64 -9.81 21.49
N GLN A 363 12.71 -10.11 20.72
CA GLN A 363 13.45 -9.09 19.96
C GLN A 363 12.59 -8.26 18.98
N PHE A 364 11.51 -8.86 18.47
CA PHE A 364 10.58 -8.21 17.55
C PHE A 364 9.36 -7.61 18.22
N ASP A 365 9.18 -7.83 19.52
CA ASP A 365 8.11 -7.22 20.28
C ASP A 365 8.31 -5.69 20.31
N PHE A 366 7.23 -4.94 20.43
CA PHE A 366 7.31 -3.49 20.53
C PHE A 366 8.01 -3.03 21.83
N THR A 367 8.57 -1.83 21.84
CA THR A 367 9.00 -1.20 23.11
C THR A 367 7.77 -0.85 23.95
N THR A 368 7.94 -0.78 25.29
CA THR A 368 6.85 -0.35 26.20
C THR A 368 6.31 1.01 25.81
N ASP A 369 7.22 1.97 25.61
CA ASP A 369 6.90 3.24 24.99
C ASP A 369 7.05 3.07 23.47
N THR A 370 6.02 2.51 22.83
CA THR A 370 6.02 2.31 21.37
C THR A 370 6.06 3.65 20.65
N TYR A 371 6.88 3.76 19.60
CA TYR A 371 7.08 4.98 18.83
C TYR A 371 7.26 4.68 17.34
N PHE A 372 6.89 5.63 16.49
CA PHE A 372 7.17 5.60 15.04
C PHE A 372 8.65 5.84 14.77
N LYS A 373 9.24 4.99 13.94
CA LYS A 373 10.59 5.13 13.41
C LYS A 373 10.50 5.63 11.97
N PHE A 374 10.51 6.95 11.79
CA PHE A 374 10.63 7.49 10.45
C PHE A 374 12.07 7.37 9.99
N SER A 375 12.27 6.81 8.81
CA SER A 375 13.61 6.58 8.29
C SER A 375 13.76 7.12 6.88
N THR A 376 14.98 7.56 6.55
CA THR A 376 15.35 7.92 5.18
C THR A 376 16.59 7.14 4.75
N ALA A 377 16.51 6.51 3.58
CA ALA A 377 17.64 5.85 2.94
C ALA A 377 18.11 6.67 1.74
N HIS A 378 19.41 6.89 1.62
CA HIS A 378 20.00 7.64 0.52
C HIS A 378 20.99 6.77 -0.25
N THR A 379 20.99 6.90 -1.57
CA THR A 379 21.96 6.23 -2.46
C THR A 379 23.43 6.62 -2.21
N THR A 380 23.68 7.59 -1.33
CA THR A 380 25.00 8.06 -0.86
C THR A 380 25.53 7.26 0.35
N GLY A 381 24.87 6.17 0.75
CA GLY A 381 25.21 5.42 1.96
C GLY A 381 24.57 5.95 3.24
N THR A 382 23.95 7.13 3.21
CA THR A 382 23.34 7.73 4.41
C THR A 382 22.03 7.05 4.75
N PHE A 383 21.88 6.63 6.02
CA PHE A 383 20.62 6.19 6.59
C PHE A 383 20.31 7.02 7.84
N ARG A 384 19.18 7.74 7.84
CA ARG A 384 18.74 8.59 8.95
C ARG A 384 17.51 8.00 9.59
N GLN A 385 17.45 8.03 10.92
CA GLN A 385 16.27 7.60 11.67
C GLN A 385 15.84 8.67 12.66
N TYR A 386 14.53 8.84 12.77
CA TYR A 386 13.86 9.77 13.65
C TYR A 386 12.83 8.97 14.45
N GLY A 387 12.98 8.92 15.77
CA GLY A 387 12.08 8.15 16.63
C GLY A 387 11.06 9.08 17.28
N HIS A 388 9.81 9.05 16.83
CA HIS A 388 8.71 9.85 17.35
C HIS A 388 7.72 9.02 18.15
N PHE A 389 7.58 9.25 19.46
CA PHE A 389 6.53 8.62 20.27
C PHE A 389 5.21 8.68 19.54
N VAL A 390 4.36 7.66 19.70
CA VAL A 390 3.02 7.68 19.13
C VAL A 390 2.31 8.94 19.62
N ARG A 391 2.38 9.97 18.77
CA ARG A 391 1.77 11.30 18.81
C ARG A 391 2.02 12.20 20.03
N ASN A 392 3.17 12.13 20.73
CA ASN A 392 3.53 13.15 21.75
C ASN A 392 4.18 14.40 21.11
N THR A 393 3.88 15.59 21.64
CA THR A 393 4.39 16.90 21.18
C THR A 393 5.82 17.23 21.64
N SER A 394 6.42 16.42 22.51
CA SER A 394 7.81 16.56 22.93
C SER A 394 8.74 15.61 22.16
N THR A 395 9.76 16.18 21.52
CA THR A 395 10.90 15.46 20.92
C THR A 395 11.73 14.73 21.99
N THR A 396 12.40 13.60 21.78
CA THR A 396 12.23 12.36 20.99
C THR A 396 13.54 11.59 21.18
N VAL A 397 13.58 10.29 20.86
CA VAL A 397 14.85 9.58 20.72
C VAL A 397 15.74 10.36 19.75
N SER A 398 16.99 10.65 20.13
CA SER A 398 17.89 11.46 19.33
C SER A 398 17.96 10.94 17.89
N PRO A 399 17.73 11.79 16.88
CA PRO A 399 17.90 11.38 15.49
C PRO A 399 19.26 10.75 15.29
N SER A 400 19.30 9.61 14.63
CA SER A 400 20.56 8.93 14.31
C SER A 400 20.85 9.09 12.82
N MET A 401 22.12 9.25 12.51
CA MET A 401 22.64 9.22 11.15
C MET A 401 23.74 8.18 11.11
N THR A 402 23.60 7.20 10.24
CA THR A 402 24.57 6.12 10.06
C THR A 402 24.92 5.98 8.60
N LYS A 403 26.08 5.36 8.35
CA LYS A 403 26.55 5.01 7.01
C LYS A 403 26.41 3.51 6.84
N GLN A 404 25.59 3.08 5.87
CA GLN A 404 25.16 1.69 5.76
C GLN A 404 25.19 1.18 4.33
N LYS A 405 25.44 -0.13 4.20
CA LYS A 405 25.20 -0.89 2.98
C LYS A 405 23.68 -1.03 2.81
N ILE A 406 23.16 -0.54 1.70
CA ILE A 406 21.72 -0.58 1.39
C ILE A 406 21.54 -1.27 0.04
N SER A 407 20.59 -2.20 -0.02
CA SER A 407 20.15 -2.80 -1.27
C SER A 407 18.77 -2.27 -1.64
N TRP A 408 18.59 -2.00 -2.93
CA TRP A 408 17.44 -1.34 -3.51
C TRP A 408 16.77 -2.32 -4.47
N MET A 409 15.48 -2.53 -4.25
CA MET A 409 14.63 -3.40 -5.04
C MET A 409 13.55 -2.57 -5.72
N ILE A 410 13.12 -2.99 -6.90
CA ILE A 410 11.99 -2.43 -7.63
C ILE A 410 10.93 -3.49 -7.85
N ASP A 411 9.67 -3.10 -7.95
CA ASP A 411 8.67 -3.99 -8.54
C ASP A 411 8.88 -4.04 -10.06
N VAL A 412 8.67 -5.21 -10.67
CA VAL A 412 8.75 -5.41 -12.13
C VAL A 412 7.38 -5.60 -12.77
N LYS A 413 6.32 -5.13 -12.10
CA LYS A 413 4.99 -5.07 -12.70
C LYS A 413 5.01 -3.97 -13.79
N PRO A 414 4.24 -4.11 -14.88
CA PRO A 414 4.26 -3.13 -15.96
C PRO A 414 3.62 -1.82 -15.50
N TRP A 415 4.40 -0.74 -15.45
CA TRP A 415 3.91 0.62 -15.23
C TRP A 415 3.91 1.37 -16.54
N GLU A 416 2.77 1.95 -16.88
CA GLU A 416 2.62 2.77 -18.08
C GLU A 416 2.42 4.22 -17.68
N THR A 417 3.16 5.13 -18.32
CA THR A 417 2.77 6.54 -18.33
C THR A 417 1.40 6.62 -18.99
N ILE A 418 0.44 7.32 -18.39
CA ILE A 418 -0.94 7.48 -18.92
C ILE A 418 -1.33 8.94 -19.15
N LEU A 419 -0.64 9.89 -18.49
CA LEU A 419 -0.80 11.32 -18.68
C LEU A 419 0.47 12.07 -18.25
N LYS A 420 0.86 13.12 -18.99
CA LYS A 420 1.84 14.13 -18.53
C LYS A 420 1.24 15.53 -18.70
N VAL A 421 1.32 16.31 -17.64
CA VAL A 421 0.87 17.71 -17.58
C VAL A 421 2.05 18.57 -17.14
N ASN A 422 2.28 19.70 -17.81
CA ASN A 422 3.32 20.64 -17.40
C ASN A 422 2.84 21.60 -16.30
N GLU A 423 3.73 22.47 -15.83
CA GLU A 423 3.46 23.47 -14.79
C GLU A 423 2.41 24.52 -15.16
N LYS A 424 1.97 24.56 -16.43
CA LYS A 424 0.87 25.43 -16.90
C LYS A 424 -0.46 24.70 -17.00
N GLY A 425 -0.52 23.43 -16.58
CA GLY A 425 -1.71 22.59 -16.71
C GLY A 425 -1.96 22.09 -18.14
N VAL A 426 -1.00 22.24 -19.05
CA VAL A 426 -1.12 21.79 -20.45
C VAL A 426 -0.71 20.33 -20.54
N VAL A 427 -1.56 19.51 -21.16
CA VAL A 427 -1.24 18.11 -21.47
C VAL A 427 -0.15 18.06 -22.54
N ILE A 428 0.98 17.45 -22.20
CA ILE A 428 2.13 17.28 -23.11
C ILE A 428 2.29 15.85 -23.60
N TRP A 429 1.60 14.89 -22.98
CA TRP A 429 1.58 13.48 -23.40
C TRP A 429 0.35 12.78 -22.80
N GLY A 430 -0.25 11.84 -23.54
CA GLY A 430 -1.43 11.09 -23.09
C GLY A 430 -2.70 11.93 -23.07
N GLN A 431 -3.72 11.47 -22.34
CA GLN A 431 -5.02 12.13 -22.23
C GLN A 431 -5.61 11.96 -20.83
N LYS A 432 -6.38 12.93 -20.34
CA LYS A 432 -6.99 12.88 -19.00
C LYS A 432 -7.93 11.69 -18.83
N ILE A 433 -8.69 11.37 -19.88
CA ILE A 433 -9.55 10.18 -19.94
C ILE A 433 -8.81 8.86 -19.70
N ASN A 434 -7.51 8.77 -20.01
CA ASN A 434 -6.73 7.56 -19.73
C ASN A 434 -6.60 7.31 -18.21
N VAL A 435 -6.46 8.38 -17.42
CA VAL A 435 -6.45 8.30 -15.95
C VAL A 435 -7.80 7.80 -15.45
N LYS A 436 -8.89 8.40 -15.93
CA LYS A 436 -10.25 7.96 -15.58
C LYS A 436 -10.47 6.49 -15.91
N ASN A 437 -10.11 6.05 -17.12
CA ASN A 437 -10.24 4.66 -17.55
C ASN A 437 -9.41 3.69 -16.70
N ALA A 438 -8.19 4.07 -16.32
CA ALA A 438 -7.35 3.26 -15.44
C ALA A 438 -8.00 3.11 -14.05
N VAL A 439 -8.53 4.20 -13.49
CA VAL A 439 -9.22 4.21 -12.19
C VAL A 439 -10.50 3.36 -12.23
N LEU A 440 -11.28 3.42 -13.30
CA LEU A 440 -12.49 2.61 -13.47
C LEU A 440 -12.21 1.10 -13.61
N LYS A 441 -10.99 0.73 -14.01
CA LYS A 441 -10.47 -0.65 -13.97
C LYS A 441 -9.77 -0.99 -12.65
N SER A 442 -9.82 -0.09 -11.68
CA SER A 442 -9.16 -0.19 -10.38
C SER A 442 -7.63 -0.38 -10.49
N ALA A 443 -7.00 0.18 -11.52
CA ALA A 443 -5.54 0.15 -11.65
C ALA A 443 -4.87 0.85 -10.46
N SER A 444 -3.67 0.39 -10.10
CA SER A 444 -2.83 1.13 -9.14
C SER A 444 -2.26 2.37 -9.82
N ILE A 445 -2.38 3.53 -9.17
CA ILE A 445 -1.92 4.82 -9.70
C ILE A 445 -0.69 5.31 -8.94
N ARG A 446 0.30 5.83 -9.67
CA ARG A 446 1.47 6.52 -9.14
C ARG A 446 1.67 7.85 -9.86
N MET A 447 2.37 8.76 -9.22
CA MET A 447 2.62 10.09 -9.75
C MET A 447 4.07 10.50 -9.52
N SER A 448 4.64 11.22 -10.49
CA SER A 448 5.82 12.06 -10.26
C SER A 448 5.43 13.52 -10.31
N ILE A 449 5.89 14.32 -9.35
CA ILE A 449 5.57 15.73 -9.21
C ILE A 449 6.86 16.54 -9.14
N GLU A 450 7.00 17.50 -10.02
CA GLU A 450 8.10 18.47 -10.02
C GLU A 450 7.53 19.87 -9.82
N PHE A 451 7.78 20.44 -8.63
CA PHE A 451 7.35 21.79 -8.27
C PHE A 451 8.32 22.85 -8.79
N ASP A 452 9.62 22.56 -8.75
CA ASP A 452 10.69 23.41 -9.23
C ASP A 452 11.98 22.61 -9.47
N SER A 453 12.95 23.22 -10.14
CA SER A 453 14.23 22.57 -10.51
C SER A 453 15.17 22.29 -9.33
N THR A 454 14.92 22.85 -8.15
CA THR A 454 15.83 22.80 -6.98
C THR A 454 15.39 21.81 -5.91
N SER A 455 14.09 21.58 -5.78
CA SER A 455 13.48 20.69 -4.78
C SER A 455 13.48 19.22 -5.17
N GLY A 456 13.91 18.89 -6.40
CA GLY A 456 13.95 17.52 -6.91
C GLY A 456 12.57 16.94 -7.18
N THR A 457 12.51 15.93 -8.04
CA THR A 457 11.24 15.30 -8.43
C THR A 457 10.77 14.35 -7.32
N LEU A 458 9.53 14.53 -6.89
CA LEU A 458 8.84 13.68 -5.92
C LEU A 458 8.14 12.52 -6.65
N TYR A 459 8.31 11.28 -6.20
CA TYR A 459 7.58 10.11 -6.72
C TYR A 459 6.82 9.42 -5.59
N LEU A 460 5.54 9.11 -5.82
CA LEU A 460 4.66 8.55 -4.80
C LEU A 460 3.48 7.79 -5.40
N GLY A 461 2.89 6.90 -4.60
CA GLY A 461 1.64 6.22 -4.95
C GLY A 461 0.42 7.04 -4.56
N ALA A 462 -0.64 6.94 -5.36
CA ALA A 462 -1.94 7.42 -4.92
C ALA A 462 -2.49 6.45 -3.86
N ASP A 463 -2.81 6.97 -2.68
CA ASP A 463 -3.49 6.21 -1.63
C ASP A 463 -4.94 5.92 -2.05
N ASN A 464 -5.56 6.88 -2.72
CA ASN A 464 -6.88 6.74 -3.31
C ASN A 464 -7.03 7.66 -4.53
N THR A 465 -8.00 7.38 -5.40
CA THR A 465 -8.30 8.21 -6.57
C THR A 465 -9.79 8.23 -6.83
N LYS A 466 -10.34 9.43 -7.07
CA LYS A 466 -11.74 9.63 -7.43
C LYS A 466 -11.87 10.19 -8.83
N VAL A 467 -12.98 9.84 -9.48
CA VAL A 467 -13.38 10.33 -10.80
C VAL A 467 -14.83 10.77 -10.76
N GLY A 468 -15.17 11.79 -11.56
CA GLY A 468 -16.55 12.19 -11.74
C GLY A 468 -17.39 11.10 -12.38
N SER A 469 -18.62 10.93 -11.88
CA SER A 469 -19.58 9.94 -12.39
C SER A 469 -20.19 10.37 -13.74
N ALA A 470 -20.18 11.67 -14.04
CA ALA A 470 -20.59 12.19 -15.33
C ALA A 470 -19.63 11.75 -16.44
N VAL A 471 -20.17 11.31 -17.58
CA VAL A 471 -19.36 10.86 -18.73
C VAL A 471 -18.49 12.00 -19.28
N THR A 472 -18.98 13.23 -19.23
CA THR A 472 -18.30 14.45 -19.69
C THR A 472 -17.18 14.94 -18.77
N ASP A 473 -17.11 14.44 -17.54
CA ASP A 473 -16.05 14.81 -16.61
C ASP A 473 -14.81 13.94 -16.86
N GLU A 474 -13.78 14.51 -17.47
CA GLU A 474 -12.51 13.83 -17.72
C GLU A 474 -11.51 14.01 -16.57
N GLU A 475 -11.81 14.86 -15.59
CA GLU A 475 -10.86 15.13 -14.51
C GLU A 475 -10.85 13.97 -13.50
N SER A 476 -9.63 13.61 -13.10
CA SER A 476 -9.38 12.64 -12.05
C SER A 476 -8.58 13.32 -10.93
N VAL A 477 -8.80 12.86 -9.71
CA VAL A 477 -8.15 13.44 -8.52
C VAL A 477 -7.60 12.33 -7.66
N SER A 478 -6.29 12.31 -7.47
CA SER A 478 -5.63 11.38 -6.56
C SER A 478 -5.26 12.07 -5.25
N GLN A 479 -5.31 11.32 -4.17
CA GLN A 479 -4.72 11.75 -2.90
C GLN A 479 -3.46 10.94 -2.60
N SER A 480 -2.47 11.60 -2.00
CA SER A 480 -1.35 10.97 -1.33
C SER A 480 -1.18 11.63 0.03
N VAL A 481 -1.46 10.86 1.08
CA VAL A 481 -1.55 11.35 2.46
C VAL A 481 -0.42 10.79 3.34
N ARG A 482 0.44 9.92 2.77
CA ARG A 482 1.64 9.36 3.41
C ARG A 482 2.91 10.10 3.00
N VAL A 483 2.91 11.43 3.16
CA VAL A 483 4.09 12.28 2.90
C VAL A 483 4.40 13.10 4.13
N MET A 484 5.69 13.19 4.46
CA MET A 484 6.21 14.01 5.54
C MET A 484 6.95 15.21 4.96
N GLY A 485 6.88 16.35 5.65
CA GLY A 485 7.65 17.52 5.26
C GLY A 485 9.16 17.26 5.31
N ASP A 486 9.85 17.51 4.20
CA ASP A 486 11.29 17.34 4.05
C ASP A 486 11.99 18.63 3.58
N ARG A 487 13.32 18.63 3.64
CA ARG A 487 14.18 19.70 3.12
C ARG A 487 15.44 19.14 2.48
N PRO A 488 15.99 19.79 1.43
CA PRO A 488 17.26 19.38 0.86
C PRO A 488 18.42 19.61 1.83
N ILE A 489 19.42 18.72 1.81
CA ILE A 489 20.73 18.89 2.43
C ILE A 489 21.81 18.69 1.38
N GLY A 490 22.63 19.72 1.17
CA GLY A 490 23.67 19.68 0.15
C GLY A 490 23.09 19.43 -1.24
N SER A 491 23.88 18.76 -2.08
CA SER A 491 23.56 18.61 -3.51
C SER A 491 22.66 17.41 -3.83
N TYR A 492 22.59 16.41 -2.94
CA TYR A 492 22.07 15.08 -3.27
C TYR A 492 21.03 14.53 -2.29
N GLU A 493 21.08 14.95 -1.03
CA GLU A 493 20.28 14.35 0.03
C GLU A 493 19.11 15.24 0.46
N PHE A 494 18.20 14.63 1.19
CA PHE A 494 17.11 15.29 1.89
C PHE A 494 17.05 14.78 3.33
N GLU A 495 16.45 15.56 4.22
CA GLU A 495 16.03 15.08 5.54
C GLU A 495 14.62 15.51 5.85
N LEU A 496 14.01 14.78 6.80
CA LEU A 496 12.78 15.22 7.42
C LEU A 496 12.99 16.58 8.09
N SER A 497 11.94 17.39 8.03
CA SER A 497 11.91 18.68 8.70
C SER A 497 12.16 18.51 10.20
N PRO A 498 12.90 19.44 10.86
CA PRO A 498 13.15 19.36 12.30
C PRO A 498 11.87 19.29 13.15
N VAL A 499 10.80 19.93 12.66
CA VAL A 499 9.45 19.76 13.19
C VAL A 499 8.72 18.78 12.27
N PRO A 500 8.30 17.59 12.76
CA PRO A 500 7.59 16.62 11.95
C PRO A 500 6.16 17.09 11.62
N PHE A 501 5.80 17.07 10.34
CA PHE A 501 4.44 17.36 9.89
C PHE A 501 4.08 16.56 8.65
N TRP A 502 2.81 16.19 8.56
CA TRP A 502 2.23 15.55 7.38
C TRP A 502 2.01 16.57 6.28
N VAL A 503 2.21 16.15 5.04
CA VAL A 503 1.80 16.89 3.85
C VAL A 503 0.78 16.03 3.13
N PHE A 504 -0.46 16.50 3.06
CA PHE A 504 -1.47 15.87 2.24
C PHE A 504 -1.46 16.50 0.86
N LEU A 505 -1.34 15.66 -0.16
CA LEU A 505 -1.39 16.07 -1.56
C LEU A 505 -2.72 15.65 -2.15
N VAL A 506 -3.43 16.61 -2.75
CA VAL A 506 -4.57 16.36 -3.64
C VAL A 506 -4.13 16.78 -5.03
N VAL A 507 -4.02 15.81 -5.93
CA VAL A 507 -3.40 15.95 -7.24
C VAL A 507 -4.46 15.77 -8.32
N PRO A 508 -5.02 16.86 -8.86
CA PRO A 508 -5.92 16.80 -10.00
C PRO A 508 -5.15 16.63 -11.31
N THR A 509 -5.80 16.08 -12.33
CA THR A 509 -5.29 16.00 -13.71
C THR A 509 -5.12 17.35 -14.40
N THR A 510 -5.46 18.46 -13.73
CA THR A 510 -5.20 19.84 -14.19
C THR A 510 -3.76 20.29 -13.94
N GLY A 511 -2.96 19.58 -13.14
CA GLY A 511 -1.57 19.94 -12.82
C GLY A 511 -1.43 20.97 -11.70
N ASN A 512 -2.53 21.48 -11.14
CA ASN A 512 -2.50 22.38 -9.99
C ASN A 512 -2.61 21.60 -8.68
N VAL A 513 -1.47 21.27 -8.08
CA VAL A 513 -1.38 20.37 -6.92
C VAL A 513 -1.75 21.12 -5.64
N HIS A 514 -2.72 20.59 -4.90
CA HIS A 514 -3.12 21.14 -3.62
C HIS A 514 -2.38 20.45 -2.47
N LEU A 515 -1.84 21.26 -1.56
CA LEU A 515 -0.97 20.87 -0.46
C LEU A 515 -1.54 21.37 0.87
N SER A 516 -1.67 20.48 1.84
CA SER A 516 -2.15 20.81 3.20
C SER A 516 -1.17 20.24 4.23
N GLY A 517 -0.51 21.12 4.98
CA GLY A 517 0.54 20.75 5.95
C GLY A 517 0.02 20.74 7.39
N TRP A 518 0.19 19.63 8.11
CA TRP A 518 -0.37 19.42 9.45
C TRP A 518 0.65 18.91 10.45
N GLN A 519 0.81 19.62 11.57
CA GLN A 519 1.74 19.25 12.62
C GLN A 519 1.41 17.85 13.16
N MET A 520 2.40 16.97 13.28
CA MET A 520 2.16 15.66 13.87
C MET A 520 1.84 15.77 15.37
N GLY A 521 0.85 15.00 15.84
CA GLY A 521 0.40 14.95 17.23
C GLY A 521 -0.45 16.14 17.67
N ARG A 522 -0.74 17.09 16.78
CA ARG A 522 -1.62 18.21 17.07
C ARG A 522 -2.40 18.61 15.84
N HIS A 523 -3.72 18.78 15.98
CA HIS A 523 -4.57 19.36 14.95
C HIS A 523 -4.25 20.86 14.74
N HIS A 524 -3.15 21.12 14.05
CA HIS A 524 -2.62 22.43 13.76
C HIS A 524 -2.06 22.46 12.34
N ARG A 525 -2.64 23.33 11.51
CA ARG A 525 -2.29 23.48 10.10
C ARG A 525 -1.18 24.51 9.94
N PHE A 526 -0.08 24.11 9.31
CA PHE A 526 1.01 25.01 8.95
C PHE A 526 0.74 25.78 7.66
N PHE A 527 0.18 25.11 6.65
CA PHE A 527 -0.13 25.75 5.38
C PHE A 527 -1.25 25.01 4.65
N HIS A 528 -1.85 25.72 3.70
CA HIS A 528 -2.85 25.23 2.77
C HIS A 528 -2.67 26.02 1.48
N ARG A 529 -2.18 25.37 0.42
CA ARG A 529 -1.73 26.06 -0.80
C ARG A 529 -2.02 25.23 -2.03
N SER A 530 -2.22 25.92 -3.15
CA SER A 530 -2.29 25.32 -4.48
C SER A 530 -1.06 25.75 -5.27
N VAL A 531 -0.34 24.78 -5.85
CA VAL A 531 0.94 25.00 -6.51
C VAL A 531 0.91 24.31 -7.88
N PRO A 532 1.06 25.07 -8.99
CA PRO A 532 1.23 24.47 -10.31
C PRO A 532 2.51 23.63 -10.34
N ALA A 533 2.43 22.43 -10.91
CA ALA A 533 3.56 21.52 -10.99
C ALA A 533 3.53 20.73 -12.31
N SER A 534 4.70 20.28 -12.75
CA SER A 534 4.75 19.23 -13.77
C SER A 534 4.41 17.90 -13.12
N VAL A 535 3.40 17.21 -13.67
CA VAL A 535 2.90 15.93 -13.12
C VAL A 535 2.89 14.86 -14.20
N VAL A 536 3.52 13.72 -13.90
CA VAL A 536 3.43 12.50 -14.69
C VAL A 536 2.59 11.49 -13.92
N TRP A 537 1.62 10.89 -14.59
CA TRP A 537 0.74 9.87 -14.06
C TRP A 537 1.13 8.52 -14.64
N PHE A 538 1.27 7.54 -13.75
CA PHE A 538 1.57 6.14 -14.08
C PHE A 538 0.42 5.25 -13.61
N ALA A 539 0.11 4.22 -14.38
CA ALA A 539 -0.82 3.17 -13.99
C ALA A 539 -0.19 1.79 -14.15
N ASN A 540 -0.45 0.91 -13.19
CA ASN A 540 -0.30 -0.53 -13.37
C ASN A 540 -1.66 -1.11 -13.77
N LEU A 541 -1.83 -1.30 -15.09
CA LEU A 541 -3.07 -1.72 -15.74
C LEU A 541 -3.41 -3.19 -15.49
#